data_AF-A0A820BKX3-F1
#
_entry.id   AF-A0A820BKX3-F1
#
_cell.length_a   1.000
_cell.length_b   1.000
_cell.length_c   1.000
_cell.angle_alpha   90.00
_cell.angle_beta   90.00
_cell.angle_gamma   90.00
#
_symmetry.space_group_name_H-M   'P 1'
#
loop_
_entity.id
_entity.type
_entity.pdbx_description
1 polymer ?
#
loop_
_entity_poly.entity_id
_entity_poly.type
_entity_poly.pdbx_seq_one_letter_code
_entity_poly.pdbx_strand_id
1 'polypeptide(L)'
;FVVSWRAVLNYFVLEQWQLCYKLLSSTNYTTCGAILAYDRVRKPGWNTYYAGNMWWAKCSHVNRLTRIDKFDQKDRYMTEIYVTSEPDSGHFNCHYVNLHLPISFNKQNASCAINYPLWWAR
;
A
#
# COMPACT_ATOMS: atom_id res chain seq x y z
N PHE A 1 -3.87 11.66 15.06
CA PHE A 1 -3.17 10.58 14.33
C PHE A 1 -4.10 9.85 13.35
N VAL A 2 -5.13 9.13 13.81
CA VAL A 2 -6.05 8.35 12.95
C VAL A 2 -6.72 9.20 11.86
N VAL A 3 -7.15 10.42 12.18
CA VAL A 3 -7.81 11.32 11.21
C VAL A 3 -6.86 11.71 10.06
N SER A 4 -5.65 12.17 10.37
CA SER A 4 -4.64 12.53 9.36
C SER A 4 -4.22 11.31 8.52
N TRP A 5 -4.04 10.14 9.16
CA TRP A 5 -3.74 8.89 8.46
C TRP A 5 -4.83 8.52 7.45
N ARG A 6 -6.10 8.53 7.87
CA ARG A 6 -7.25 8.28 6.97
C ARG A 6 -7.33 9.31 5.84
N ALA A 7 -7.10 10.58 6.14
CA ALA A 7 -7.13 11.64 5.13
C ALA A 7 -6.09 11.42 4.02
N VAL A 8 -4.89 10.94 4.38
CA VAL A 8 -3.82 10.64 3.42
C VAL A 8 -4.20 9.44 2.55
N LEU A 9 -4.71 8.36 3.15
CA LEU A 9 -5.18 7.19 2.41
C LEU A 9 -6.29 7.56 1.41
N ASN A 10 -7.31 8.30 1.88
CA ASN A 10 -8.43 8.74 1.03
C ASN A 10 -7.95 9.64 -0.11
N TYR A 11 -7.06 10.59 0.18
CA TYR A 11 -6.56 11.51 -0.84
C TYR A 11 -5.87 10.76 -1.98
N PHE A 12 -4.95 9.84 -1.68
CA PHE A 12 -4.19 9.17 -2.72
C PHE A 12 -4.96 8.04 -3.43
N VAL A 13 -5.80 7.30 -2.70
CA VAL A 13 -6.49 6.13 -3.24
C VAL A 13 -7.84 6.48 -3.86
N LEU A 14 -8.55 7.47 -3.31
CA LEU A 14 -9.89 7.84 -3.79
C LEU A 14 -9.87 9.15 -4.60
N GLU A 15 -9.22 10.20 -4.11
CA GLU A 15 -9.24 11.49 -4.82
C GLU A 15 -8.26 11.54 -5.99
N GLN A 16 -7.07 10.95 -5.85
CA GLN A 16 -6.00 10.90 -6.86
C GLN A 16 -5.94 9.56 -7.59
N TRP A 17 -7.07 8.87 -7.70
CA TRP A 17 -7.15 7.52 -8.30
C TRP A 17 -6.55 7.45 -9.72
N GLN A 18 -6.64 8.55 -10.49
CA GLN A 18 -6.12 8.64 -11.85
C GLN A 18 -4.60 8.39 -11.90
N LEU A 19 -3.87 8.74 -10.84
CA LEU A 19 -2.45 8.46 -10.75
C LEU A 19 -2.20 6.95 -10.71
N CYS A 20 -2.93 6.22 -9.84
CA CYS A 20 -2.85 4.77 -9.80
C CYS A 20 -3.30 4.14 -11.13
N TYR A 21 -4.38 4.63 -11.73
CA TYR A 21 -4.83 4.15 -13.03
C TYR A 21 -3.76 4.32 -14.11
N LYS A 22 -3.18 5.52 -14.23
CA LYS A 22 -2.13 5.82 -15.21
C LYS A 22 -0.91 4.92 -14.99
N LEU A 23 -0.42 4.83 -13.76
CA LEU A 23 0.75 4.02 -13.44
C LEU A 23 0.53 2.53 -13.70
N LEU A 24 -0.60 1.98 -13.26
CA LEU A 24 -0.92 0.59 -13.53
C LEU A 24 -1.07 0.36 -15.05
N SER A 25 -1.63 1.30 -15.79
CA SER A 25 -1.83 1.14 -17.25
C SER A 25 -0.56 1.32 -18.07
N SER A 26 0.39 2.16 -17.62
CA SER A 26 1.57 2.56 -18.40
C SER A 26 2.89 1.98 -17.92
N THR A 27 2.88 1.10 -16.90
CA THR A 27 4.09 0.50 -16.33
C THR A 27 3.89 -0.98 -16.01
N ASN A 28 4.96 -1.64 -15.58
CA ASN A 28 4.92 -3.02 -15.11
C ASN A 28 4.48 -3.16 -13.65
N TYR A 29 4.14 -2.07 -12.94
CA TYR A 29 3.58 -2.16 -11.60
C TYR A 29 2.26 -2.94 -11.62
N THR A 30 2.04 -3.77 -10.61
CA THR A 30 0.84 -4.58 -10.47
C THR A 30 -0.07 -4.06 -9.37
N THR A 31 0.48 -3.31 -8.41
CA THR A 31 -0.26 -2.66 -7.33
C THR A 31 0.13 -1.19 -7.18
N CYS A 32 -0.81 -0.39 -6.70
CA CYS A 32 -0.62 1.01 -6.35
C CYS A 32 -1.40 1.30 -5.08
N GLY A 33 -0.88 2.12 -4.18
CA GLY A 33 -1.61 2.47 -2.98
C GLY A 33 -0.93 3.57 -2.21
N ALA A 34 -1.41 3.79 -1.00
CA ALA A 34 -0.85 4.77 -0.08
C ALA A 34 -0.23 4.06 1.11
N ILE A 35 0.83 4.65 1.64
CA ILE A 35 1.43 4.21 2.91
C ILE A 35 1.87 2.74 2.83
N LEU A 36 2.71 2.42 1.85
CA LEU A 36 3.39 1.13 1.80
C LEU A 36 4.35 1.00 2.99
N ALA A 37 4.14 -0.06 3.77
CA ALA A 37 4.87 -0.39 4.97
C ALA A 37 5.66 -1.69 4.80
N TYR A 38 6.69 -1.82 5.64
CA TYR A 38 7.56 -2.99 5.67
C TYR A 38 7.67 -3.53 7.11
N ASP A 39 7.44 -4.82 7.30
CA ASP A 39 7.54 -5.53 8.57
C ASP A 39 8.74 -6.50 8.54
N ARG A 40 9.75 -6.23 9.37
CA ARG A 40 11.00 -7.01 9.45
C ARG A 40 10.82 -8.37 10.15
N VAL A 41 9.76 -8.52 10.93
CA VAL A 41 9.51 -9.74 11.71
C VAL A 41 8.94 -10.83 10.80
N ARG A 42 8.30 -10.44 9.70
CA ARG A 42 7.74 -11.38 8.72
C ARG A 42 8.80 -11.98 7.81
N LYS A 43 8.46 -13.16 7.30
CA LYS A 43 9.28 -13.86 6.31
C LYS A 43 9.53 -12.98 5.09
N PRO A 44 10.73 -13.04 4.48
CA PRO A 44 11.00 -12.39 3.20
C PRO A 44 9.91 -12.72 2.16
N GLY A 45 9.41 -11.69 1.47
CA GLY A 45 8.30 -11.80 0.51
C GLY A 45 6.91 -11.59 1.11
N TRP A 46 6.78 -11.57 2.44
CA TRP A 46 5.53 -11.35 3.19
C TRP A 46 5.62 -10.13 4.12
N ASN A 47 6.65 -9.33 3.90
CA ASN A 47 7.07 -8.21 4.74
C ASN A 47 6.50 -6.88 4.24
N THR A 48 5.97 -6.80 3.03
CA THR A 48 5.49 -5.53 2.45
C THR A 48 3.97 -5.51 2.44
N TYR A 49 3.33 -4.37 2.76
CA TYR A 49 1.87 -4.21 2.73
C TYR A 49 1.44 -2.74 2.62
N TYR A 50 0.21 -2.49 2.17
CA TYR A 50 -0.40 -1.15 2.20
C TYR A 50 -1.21 -0.99 3.49
N ALA A 51 -0.94 0.04 4.28
CA ALA A 51 -1.67 0.21 5.53
C ALA A 51 -3.17 0.45 5.28
N GLY A 52 -4.00 -0.15 6.12
CA GLY A 52 -5.45 0.03 6.07
C GLY A 52 -6.13 -0.60 4.86
N ASN A 53 -5.44 -1.48 4.12
CA ASN A 53 -5.99 -2.16 2.94
C ASN A 53 -6.51 -1.22 1.85
N MET A 54 -5.88 -0.05 1.70
CA MET A 54 -6.27 0.96 0.72
C MET A 54 -5.30 0.92 -0.46
N TRP A 55 -5.71 0.25 -1.53
CA TRP A 55 -4.89 -0.01 -2.71
C TRP A 55 -5.73 -0.21 -3.98
N TRP A 56 -5.06 -0.10 -5.13
CA TRP A 56 -5.49 -0.49 -6.47
C TRP A 56 -4.58 -1.60 -6.97
N ALA A 57 -5.10 -2.52 -7.77
CA ALA A 57 -4.31 -3.59 -8.38
C ALA A 57 -4.82 -3.92 -9.79
N LYS A 58 -3.95 -4.48 -10.63
CA LYS A 58 -4.36 -5.07 -11.91
C LYS A 58 -5.20 -6.31 -11.66
N CYS A 59 -6.28 -6.52 -12.40
CA CYS A 59 -7.05 -7.76 -12.33
C CYS A 59 -6.19 -9.00 -12.63
N SER A 60 -5.26 -8.88 -13.59
CA SER A 60 -4.32 -9.97 -13.93
C SER A 60 -3.39 -10.34 -12.77
N HIS A 61 -3.09 -9.39 -11.88
CA HIS A 61 -2.36 -9.63 -10.64
C HIS A 61 -3.22 -10.37 -9.62
N VAL A 62 -4.41 -9.83 -9.35
CA VAL A 62 -5.36 -10.42 -8.39
C VAL A 62 -5.70 -11.88 -8.75
N ASN A 63 -5.82 -12.19 -10.04
CA ASN A 63 -6.12 -13.55 -10.51
C ASN A 63 -4.99 -14.57 -10.28
N ARG A 64 -3.75 -14.13 -10.04
CA ARG A 64 -2.63 -15.02 -9.71
C ARG A 64 -2.43 -15.20 -8.20
N LEU A 65 -3.03 -14.34 -7.39
CA LEU A 65 -2.86 -14.40 -5.95
C LEU A 65 -3.39 -15.72 -5.40
N THR A 66 -2.68 -16.24 -4.39
CA THR A 66 -3.15 -17.38 -3.63
C THR A 66 -4.49 -17.03 -3.00
N ARG A 67 -5.49 -17.91 -3.10
CA ARG A 67 -6.79 -17.65 -2.47
C ARG A 67 -6.64 -17.31 -0.99
N ILE A 68 -7.40 -16.31 -0.54
CA ILE A 68 -7.27 -15.74 0.81
C ILE A 68 -7.55 -16.76 1.93
N ASP A 69 -8.35 -17.78 1.66
CA ASP A 69 -8.68 -18.88 2.59
C ASP A 69 -7.49 -19.78 2.94
N LYS A 70 -6.39 -19.70 2.16
CA LYS A 70 -5.15 -20.43 2.44
C LYS A 70 -4.22 -19.69 3.42
N PHE A 71 -4.52 -18.43 3.76
CA PHE A 71 -3.78 -17.68 4.76
C PHE A 71 -4.26 -18.04 6.17
N ASP A 72 -3.43 -17.78 7.19
CA ASP A 72 -3.84 -17.93 8.57
C ASP A 72 -4.95 -16.92 8.92
N GLN A 73 -6.20 -17.42 9.02
CA GLN A 73 -7.37 -16.60 9.30
C GLN A 73 -7.39 -16.04 10.72
N LYS A 74 -6.53 -16.55 11.63
CA LYS A 74 -6.40 -16.01 12.99
C LYS A 74 -5.46 -14.82 13.04
N ASP A 75 -4.57 -14.68 12.06
CA ASP A 75 -3.70 -13.54 11.92
C ASP A 75 -4.33 -12.47 11.03
N ARG A 76 -4.94 -11.46 11.66
CA ARG A 76 -5.57 -10.32 10.97
C ARG A 76 -4.64 -9.62 9.98
N TYR A 77 -3.32 -9.69 10.20
CA TYR A 77 -2.35 -9.01 9.37
C TYR A 77 -2.06 -9.74 8.07
N MET A 78 -2.50 -10.99 7.92
CA MET A 78 -2.43 -11.72 6.65
C MET A 78 -3.26 -11.05 5.55
N THR A 79 -4.38 -10.43 5.94
CA THR A 79 -5.20 -9.63 5.02
C THR A 79 -4.45 -8.42 4.46
N GLU A 80 -3.57 -7.80 5.27
CA GLU A 80 -2.83 -6.59 4.87
C GLU A 80 -1.75 -6.88 3.82
N ILE A 81 -1.13 -8.05 3.89
CA ILE A 81 -0.12 -8.48 2.92
C ILE A 81 -0.73 -9.19 1.70
N TYR A 82 -2.04 -9.43 1.65
CA TYR A 82 -2.67 -10.25 0.63
C TYR A 82 -2.31 -9.80 -0.79
N VAL A 83 -2.50 -8.51 -1.09
CA VAL A 83 -2.27 -7.95 -2.43
C VAL A 83 -0.77 -7.88 -2.79
N THR A 84 0.11 -7.89 -1.79
CA THR A 84 1.57 -7.79 -1.91
C THR A 84 2.30 -9.12 -1.69
N SER A 85 1.56 -10.22 -1.52
CA SER A 85 2.10 -11.53 -1.17
C SER A 85 2.79 -12.26 -2.34
N GLU A 86 2.77 -11.71 -3.55
CA GLU A 86 3.47 -12.26 -4.73
C GLU A 86 4.89 -11.66 -4.81
N PRO A 87 5.96 -12.47 -4.72
CA PRO A 87 7.35 -11.98 -4.59
C PRO A 87 7.84 -11.06 -5.73
N ASP A 88 7.29 -11.21 -6.93
CA ASP A 88 7.71 -10.48 -8.14
C ASP A 88 6.78 -9.32 -8.51
N SER A 89 5.93 -8.89 -7.57
CA SER A 89 4.98 -7.81 -7.84
C SER A 89 5.63 -6.43 -7.69
N GLY A 90 5.59 -5.66 -8.78
CA GLY A 90 6.02 -4.26 -8.75
C GLY A 90 5.01 -3.40 -8.00
N HIS A 91 5.44 -2.74 -6.92
CA HIS A 91 4.58 -1.91 -6.06
C HIS A 91 4.82 -0.42 -6.24
N PHE A 92 3.76 0.36 -6.39
CA PHE A 92 3.83 1.82 -6.32
C PHE A 92 3.23 2.36 -5.01
N ASN A 93 3.84 3.41 -4.44
CA ASN A 93 3.45 3.99 -3.15
C ASN A 93 3.33 5.52 -3.22
N CYS A 94 2.21 6.05 -2.75
CA CYS A 94 2.09 7.47 -2.40
C CYS A 94 2.26 7.70 -0.91
N HIS A 95 2.95 8.78 -0.54
CA HIS A 95 3.33 9.01 0.85
C HIS A 95 3.19 10.46 1.32
N TYR A 96 3.27 10.62 2.63
CA TYR A 96 3.25 11.92 3.27
C TYR A 96 4.35 11.97 4.34
N VAL A 97 5.38 12.78 4.12
CA VAL A 97 6.61 12.81 4.93
C VAL A 97 6.34 13.14 6.41
N ASN A 98 5.23 13.82 6.71
CA ASN A 98 4.90 14.30 8.06
C ASN A 98 3.78 13.51 8.76
N LEU A 99 3.52 12.27 8.34
CA LEU A 99 2.38 11.51 8.87
C LEU A 99 2.49 11.19 10.38
N HIS A 100 3.70 11.24 10.93
CA HIS A 100 3.99 11.00 12.34
C HIS A 100 3.79 12.20 13.26
N LEU A 101 3.67 13.40 12.69
CA LEU A 101 3.53 14.62 13.47
C LEU A 101 2.03 14.90 13.68
N PRO A 102 1.62 15.53 14.80
CA PRO A 102 0.23 15.87 15.09
C PRO A 102 -0.25 17.07 14.25
N ILE A 103 0.09 17.09 12.97
CA ILE A 103 -0.22 18.16 12.02
C ILE A 103 -1.42 17.71 11.18
N SER A 104 -2.27 18.65 10.80
CA SER A 104 -3.33 18.43 9.83
C SER A 104 -2.70 18.04 8.48
N PHE A 105 -3.32 17.08 7.80
CA PHE A 105 -2.91 16.70 6.45
C PHE A 105 -3.06 17.88 5.49
N ASN A 106 -1.95 18.33 4.90
CA ASN A 106 -1.95 19.34 3.83
C ASN A 106 -1.64 18.67 2.49
N LYS A 107 -2.60 18.72 1.55
CA LYS A 107 -2.51 18.14 0.20
C LYS A 107 -1.31 18.68 -0.60
N GLN A 108 -0.88 19.92 -0.35
CA GLN A 108 0.25 20.56 -1.05
C GLN A 108 1.61 19.93 -0.68
N ASN A 109 1.70 19.27 0.48
CA ASN A 109 2.91 18.60 0.96
C ASN A 109 2.89 17.08 0.71
N ALA A 110 1.93 16.61 -0.11
CA ALA A 110 1.76 15.20 -0.43
C ALA A 110 2.68 14.81 -1.59
N SER A 111 3.51 13.77 -1.40
CA SER A 111 4.50 13.31 -2.37
C SER A 111 4.30 11.84 -2.72
N CYS A 112 4.24 11.51 -4.00
CA CYS A 112 4.29 10.12 -4.44
C CYS A 112 5.72 9.75 -4.82
N ALA A 113 6.22 8.62 -4.32
CA ALA A 113 7.56 8.15 -4.65
C ALA A 113 7.55 6.68 -5.02
N ILE A 114 8.35 6.36 -6.02
CA ILE A 114 8.55 5.01 -6.50
C ILE A 114 9.43 4.23 -5.50
N ASN A 115 9.02 3.02 -5.13
CA ASN A 115 9.86 1.98 -4.51
C ASN A 115 10.52 2.26 -3.15
N TYR A 116 9.98 3.12 -2.28
CA TYR A 116 10.45 3.22 -0.90
C TYR A 116 9.31 2.94 0.10
N PRO A 117 9.39 1.85 0.89
CA PRO A 117 8.56 1.69 2.08
C PRO A 117 8.92 2.81 3.07
N LEU A 118 7.90 3.47 3.62
CA LEU A 118 8.11 4.70 4.40
C LEU A 118 8.55 4.46 5.84
N TRP A 119 8.42 3.23 6.32
CA TRP A 119 8.51 2.89 7.73
C TRP A 119 8.67 1.40 7.94
N TRP A 120 9.32 1.08 9.05
CA TRP A 120 9.40 -0.28 9.58
C TRP A 120 8.26 -0.42 10.57
N ALA A 121 7.28 -1.27 10.27
CA ALA A 121 6.33 -1.71 11.27
C ALA A 121 7.09 -2.55 12.31
N ARG A 122 7.00 -2.14 13.57
CA ARG A 122 7.53 -2.87 14.73
C ARG A 122 6.45 -3.78 15.29
#